data_AF-B7G8I2-F1
#
_entry.id   AF-B7G8I2-F1
#
_cell.length_a   1.000
_cell.length_b   1.000
_cell.length_c   1.000
_cell.angle_alpha   90.00
_cell.angle_beta   90.00
_cell.angle_gamma   90.00
#
_symmetry.space_group_name_H-M   'P 1'
#
loop_
_entity.id
_entity.type
_entity.pdbx_description
1 polymer ?
#
loop_
_entity_poly.entity_id
_entity_poly.type
_entity_poly.pdbx_seq_one_letter_code
_entity_poly.pdbx_strand_id
1 'polypeptide(L)'
;MKKSVDIRAKASSANSALFRVLVSSIGCLLMTSFLINVLYHSRLPSPQSDLSQLISRESSYVQHLNKTLWSGTNKAQQVEKRNKKGQILHHSITAIKQEDLRGVGDDATIPKRESDQANRDMGQARQGREELLAILKDAGVEDIDVASVLKLPLWSEVQALYGDGPVVYGLDTCEDFRANIPREDASIGTAGLFNTGTNPFNMYLEGNCIMPENEHDHHGGMRWQVPWGKHMLASRKWNNTAGHDHKVNKSNVLPVVLIRDPYSWMQSMCKHPYATSWSKNVSRHCPNLVPTPEDRAEFSELGTNESIPVRINYPNKPADYPSLAHFWSDWYQQYLQAEYPRLLIRFEDLIFHQKSLLSIVCACAGAIPKQDTFSYVVDAGKWGSAHKGSSNMISAMVKYGSNKKRLSGLTNEDLSYAQEHLSAHLMTLFQYAQPPEGGAALS
;
A
#
# COMPACT_ATOMS: atom_id res chain seq x y z
N MET A 1 8.52 -52.25 -80.28
CA MET A 1 7.17 -52.62 -79.81
C MET A 1 7.11 -52.51 -78.29
N LYS A 2 6.13 -51.76 -77.77
CA LYS A 2 5.45 -51.91 -76.46
C LYS A 2 6.26 -51.83 -75.15
N LYS A 3 6.15 -50.67 -74.47
CA LYS A 3 5.49 -50.45 -73.14
C LYS A 3 6.17 -49.30 -72.39
N SER A 4 5.54 -48.13 -72.44
CA SER A 4 5.72 -47.03 -71.48
C SER A 4 4.31 -46.62 -71.07
N VAL A 5 3.90 -47.06 -69.88
CA VAL A 5 2.57 -46.82 -69.29
C VAL A 5 2.81 -46.04 -68.00
N ASP A 6 2.47 -44.76 -68.06
CA ASP A 6 1.57 -44.06 -67.15
C ASP A 6 1.57 -44.48 -65.66
N ILE A 7 2.41 -43.83 -64.83
CA ILE A 7 2.38 -43.93 -63.35
C ILE A 7 2.28 -42.54 -62.68
N ARG A 8 2.18 -41.43 -63.42
CA ARG A 8 2.27 -40.08 -62.81
C ARG A 8 0.95 -39.44 -62.37
N ALA A 9 -0.21 -40.04 -62.64
CA ALA A 9 -1.51 -39.41 -62.36
C ALA A 9 -2.17 -39.79 -61.01
N LYS A 10 -1.68 -40.79 -60.27
CA LYS A 10 -2.36 -41.27 -59.04
C LYS A 10 -1.81 -40.72 -57.71
N ALA A 11 -0.66 -40.03 -57.71
CA ALA A 11 -0.07 -39.47 -56.49
C ALA A 11 -0.64 -38.09 -56.08
N SER A 12 -1.39 -37.42 -56.97
CA SER A 12 -1.91 -36.06 -56.73
C SER A 12 -3.23 -36.04 -55.94
N SER A 13 -4.12 -37.02 -56.11
CA SER A 13 -5.44 -36.97 -55.45
C SER A 13 -5.41 -37.42 -53.99
N ALA A 14 -4.49 -38.32 -53.61
CA ALA A 14 -4.38 -38.82 -52.23
C ALA A 14 -3.90 -37.73 -51.24
N ASN A 15 -3.00 -36.85 -51.66
CA ASN A 15 -2.48 -35.77 -50.82
C ASN A 15 -3.51 -34.65 -50.58
N SER A 16 -4.44 -34.44 -51.53
CA SER A 16 -5.51 -33.44 -51.37
C SER A 16 -6.55 -33.88 -50.33
N ALA A 17 -6.90 -35.16 -50.30
CA ALA A 17 -7.84 -35.69 -49.32
C ALA A 17 -7.27 -35.66 -47.90
N LEU A 18 -5.99 -36.06 -47.74
CA LEU A 18 -5.33 -36.06 -46.42
C LEU A 18 -5.19 -34.63 -45.86
N PHE A 19 -4.84 -33.66 -46.71
CA PHE A 19 -4.70 -32.26 -46.31
C PHE A 19 -6.04 -31.64 -45.87
N ARG A 20 -7.15 -31.96 -46.56
CA ARG A 20 -8.49 -31.49 -46.17
C ARG A 20 -8.94 -32.07 -44.82
N VAL A 21 -8.62 -33.33 -44.53
CA VAL A 21 -8.93 -33.97 -43.24
C VAL A 21 -8.11 -33.33 -42.11
N LEU A 22 -6.83 -33.03 -42.34
CA LEU A 22 -5.96 -32.40 -41.35
C LEU A 22 -6.40 -30.96 -41.01
N VAL A 23 -6.72 -30.15 -42.03
CA VAL A 23 -7.20 -28.77 -41.83
C VAL A 23 -8.56 -28.74 -41.10
N SER A 24 -9.46 -29.67 -41.44
CA SER A 24 -10.75 -29.79 -40.74
C SER A 24 -10.59 -30.21 -39.28
N SER A 25 -9.61 -31.07 -38.97
CA SER A 25 -9.37 -31.55 -37.60
C SER A 25 -8.74 -30.48 -36.72
N ILE A 26 -7.81 -29.68 -37.26
CA ILE A 26 -7.21 -28.55 -36.55
C ILE A 26 -8.26 -27.45 -36.28
N GLY A 27 -9.10 -27.14 -37.28
CA GLY A 27 -10.19 -26.18 -37.10
C GLY A 27 -11.19 -26.61 -36.03
N CYS A 28 -11.52 -27.91 -35.98
CA CYS A 28 -12.41 -28.46 -34.96
C CYS A 28 -11.79 -28.39 -33.56
N LEU A 29 -10.49 -28.71 -33.41
CA LEU A 29 -9.76 -28.62 -32.14
C LEU A 29 -9.68 -27.19 -31.61
N LEU A 30 -9.38 -26.22 -32.49
CA LEU A 30 -9.33 -24.80 -32.12
C LEU A 30 -10.71 -24.27 -31.73
N MET A 31 -11.77 -24.67 -32.42
CA MET A 31 -13.14 -24.31 -32.07
C MET A 31 -13.59 -24.93 -30.75
N THR A 32 -13.25 -26.20 -30.47
CA THR A 32 -13.53 -26.79 -29.15
C THR A 32 -12.72 -26.13 -28.04
N SER A 33 -11.45 -25.79 -28.27
CA SER A 33 -10.65 -25.07 -27.28
C SER A 33 -11.22 -23.68 -27.00
N PHE A 34 -11.69 -22.97 -28.04
CA PHE A 34 -12.32 -21.67 -27.90
C PHE A 34 -13.67 -21.77 -27.17
N LEU A 35 -14.52 -22.73 -27.53
CA LEU A 35 -15.81 -22.93 -26.88
C LEU A 35 -15.66 -23.40 -25.43
N ILE A 36 -14.67 -24.25 -25.11
CA ILE A 36 -14.36 -24.61 -23.72
C ILE A 36 -13.91 -23.37 -22.95
N ASN A 37 -13.06 -22.50 -23.53
CA ASN A 37 -12.63 -21.27 -22.86
C ASN A 37 -13.81 -20.29 -22.62
N VAL A 38 -14.68 -20.13 -23.62
CA VAL A 38 -15.88 -19.28 -23.51
C VAL A 38 -16.90 -19.84 -22.51
N LEU A 39 -17.12 -21.16 -22.51
CA LEU A 39 -18.04 -21.81 -21.56
C LEU A 39 -17.48 -21.86 -20.14
N TYR A 40 -16.15 -21.98 -19.98
CA TYR A 40 -15.48 -21.94 -18.68
C TYR A 40 -15.53 -20.51 -18.10
N HIS A 41 -15.32 -19.48 -18.92
CA HIS A 41 -15.40 -18.09 -18.47
C HIS A 41 -16.82 -17.56 -18.27
N SER A 42 -17.83 -18.11 -18.95
CA SER A 42 -19.24 -17.68 -18.76
C SER A 42 -19.94 -18.29 -17.55
N ARG A 43 -19.33 -19.27 -16.86
CA ARG A 43 -19.89 -19.89 -15.65
C ARG A 43 -19.18 -19.51 -14.35
N LEU A 44 -18.07 -18.79 -14.42
CA LEU A 44 -17.48 -18.22 -13.21
C LEU A 44 -18.32 -17.01 -12.79
N PRO A 45 -18.83 -16.95 -11.56
CA PRO A 45 -19.49 -15.74 -11.07
C PRO A 45 -18.53 -14.56 -11.24
N SER A 46 -19.08 -13.42 -11.65
CA SER A 46 -18.33 -12.16 -11.73
C SER A 46 -17.57 -11.97 -10.40
N PRO A 47 -16.23 -11.85 -10.41
CA PRO A 47 -15.45 -11.63 -9.20
C PRO A 47 -15.93 -10.43 -8.37
N GLN A 48 -16.64 -9.48 -9.00
CA GLN A 48 -17.16 -8.29 -8.34
C GLN A 48 -18.36 -8.58 -7.42
N SER A 49 -19.25 -9.53 -7.76
CA SER A 49 -20.43 -9.79 -6.91
C SER A 49 -20.06 -10.46 -5.60
N ASP A 50 -19.06 -11.33 -5.61
CA ASP A 50 -18.58 -12.03 -4.42
C ASP A 50 -17.80 -11.10 -3.49
N LEU A 51 -16.97 -10.22 -4.08
CA LEU A 51 -16.22 -9.20 -3.33
C LEU A 51 -17.15 -8.26 -2.56
N SER A 52 -18.26 -7.82 -3.16
CA SER A 52 -19.24 -6.95 -2.49
C SER A 52 -19.92 -7.61 -1.28
N GLN A 53 -20.21 -8.92 -1.35
CA GLN A 53 -20.82 -9.66 -0.25
C GLN A 53 -19.82 -9.90 0.88
N LEU A 54 -18.57 -10.25 0.55
CA LEU A 54 -17.46 -10.33 1.51
C LEU A 54 -17.26 -9.02 2.27
N ILE A 55 -17.18 -7.89 1.55
CA ILE A 55 -17.03 -6.55 2.14
C ILE A 55 -18.20 -6.25 3.10
N SER A 56 -19.44 -6.62 2.74
CA SER A 56 -20.62 -6.32 3.57
C SER A 56 -20.66 -7.10 4.89
N ARG A 57 -20.28 -8.39 4.87
CA ARG A 57 -20.23 -9.22 6.09
C ARG A 57 -19.11 -8.77 7.01
N GLU A 58 -17.95 -8.45 6.44
CA GLU A 58 -16.80 -7.92 7.17
C GLU A 58 -17.14 -6.60 7.86
N SER A 59 -17.89 -5.70 7.20
CA SER A 59 -18.28 -4.41 7.77
C SER A 59 -18.99 -4.53 9.13
N SER A 60 -19.93 -5.47 9.28
CA SER A 60 -20.66 -5.67 10.54
C SER A 60 -19.77 -6.19 11.68
N TYR A 61 -18.84 -7.10 11.38
CA TYR A 61 -17.89 -7.66 12.35
C TYR A 61 -16.87 -6.59 12.79
N VAL A 62 -16.38 -5.81 11.82
CA VAL A 62 -15.47 -4.67 12.07
C VAL A 62 -16.13 -3.62 12.95
N GLN A 63 -17.38 -3.24 12.67
CA GLN A 63 -18.12 -2.27 13.48
C GLN A 63 -18.33 -2.75 14.93
N HIS A 64 -18.54 -4.06 15.11
CA HIS A 64 -18.66 -4.64 16.45
C HIS A 64 -17.32 -4.58 17.20
N LEU A 65 -16.22 -5.05 16.58
CA LEU A 65 -14.88 -5.04 17.18
C LEU A 65 -14.43 -3.63 17.60
N ASN A 66 -14.68 -2.63 16.76
CA ASN A 66 -14.32 -1.23 17.01
C ASN A 66 -14.97 -0.68 18.29
N LYS A 67 -16.22 -1.08 18.58
CA LYS A 67 -16.91 -0.63 19.80
C LYS A 67 -16.37 -1.29 21.07
N THR A 68 -15.59 -2.35 20.96
CA THR A 68 -15.16 -3.13 22.12
C THR A 68 -13.71 -2.93 22.53
N LEU A 69 -12.77 -2.76 21.59
CA LEU A 69 -11.33 -2.85 21.93
C LEU A 69 -10.71 -1.57 22.51
N TRP A 70 -11.25 -0.37 22.23
CA TRP A 70 -10.81 0.91 22.83
C TRP A 70 -11.93 1.95 22.92
N SER A 71 -13.12 1.54 23.39
CA SER A 71 -14.27 2.44 23.57
C SER A 71 -14.26 3.25 24.87
N GLY A 72 -13.27 3.02 25.74
CA GLY A 72 -13.12 3.76 26.98
C GLY A 72 -12.90 5.26 26.74
N THR A 73 -13.44 6.08 27.63
CA THR A 73 -13.29 7.55 27.63
C THR A 73 -11.89 8.03 28.05
N ASN A 74 -10.98 7.11 28.34
CA ASN A 74 -9.64 7.45 28.81
C ASN A 74 -8.86 8.14 27.68
N LYS A 75 -8.19 9.25 28.00
CA LYS A 75 -7.35 9.96 27.03
C LYS A 75 -6.31 9.00 26.47
N ALA A 76 -6.19 8.97 25.14
CA ALA A 76 -5.18 8.18 24.47
C ALA A 76 -3.78 8.66 24.89
N GLN A 77 -2.80 7.77 24.76
CA GLN A 77 -1.40 8.07 25.05
C GLN A 77 -0.66 8.37 23.75
N GLN A 78 0.44 9.12 23.82
CA GLN A 78 1.39 9.22 22.70
C GLN A 78 2.55 8.25 22.95
N VAL A 79 3.01 7.59 21.89
CA VAL A 79 4.17 6.69 21.96
C VAL A 79 5.43 7.52 22.24
N GLU A 80 5.89 7.49 23.50
CA GLU A 80 7.18 8.06 23.87
C GLU A 80 8.30 7.08 23.55
N LYS A 81 9.27 7.52 22.76
CA LYS A 81 10.48 6.75 22.54
C LYS A 81 11.59 7.21 23.46
N ARG A 82 12.19 6.26 24.17
CA ARG A 82 13.34 6.50 25.05
C ARG A 82 14.59 5.82 24.50
N ASN A 83 15.76 6.42 24.71
CA ASN A 83 17.02 5.77 24.39
C ASN A 83 17.40 4.73 25.48
N LYS A 84 18.53 4.03 25.29
CA LYS A 84 19.03 3.06 26.27
C LYS A 84 19.32 3.65 27.67
N LYS A 85 19.44 4.97 27.77
CA LYS A 85 19.62 5.71 29.03
C LYS A 85 18.30 6.23 29.62
N GLY A 86 17.15 5.85 29.05
CA GLY A 86 15.82 6.30 29.47
C GLY A 86 15.45 7.73 29.05
N GLN A 87 16.34 8.44 28.33
CA GLN A 87 16.08 9.81 27.89
C GLN A 87 15.05 9.79 26.77
N ILE A 88 14.05 10.67 26.87
CA ILE A 88 13.03 10.87 25.86
C ILE A 88 13.71 11.39 24.59
N LEU A 89 13.62 10.62 23.51
CA LEU A 89 14.07 11.00 22.17
C LEU A 89 12.98 11.74 21.40
N HIS A 90 11.71 11.55 21.79
CA HIS A 90 10.55 12.08 21.10
C HIS A 90 9.56 12.61 22.13
N HIS A 91 9.29 13.91 22.02
CA HIS A 91 8.37 14.58 22.92
C HIS A 91 6.95 14.39 22.43
N SER A 92 6.02 14.27 23.36
CA SER A 92 4.59 14.36 23.05
C SER A 92 4.32 15.70 22.37
N ILE A 93 3.63 15.65 21.23
CA ILE A 93 3.20 16.83 20.51
C ILE A 93 1.80 17.16 21.02
N THR A 94 1.70 18.15 21.91
CA THR A 94 0.42 18.59 22.47
C THR A 94 -0.12 19.85 21.80
N ALA A 95 0.73 20.56 21.07
CA ALA A 95 0.41 21.77 20.33
C ALA A 95 1.03 21.73 18.93
N ILE A 96 0.34 22.32 17.96
CA ILE A 96 0.80 22.47 16.57
C ILE A 96 0.61 23.91 16.14
N LYS A 97 1.68 24.47 15.59
CA LYS A 97 1.68 25.81 15.02
C LYS A 97 1.98 25.78 13.52
N GLN A 98 1.64 26.86 12.84
CA GLN A 98 1.84 27.01 11.40
C GLN A 98 3.30 26.75 10.99
N GLU A 99 4.27 27.17 11.81
CA GLU A 99 5.69 26.93 11.57
C GLU A 99 6.07 25.45 11.52
N ASP A 100 5.39 24.59 12.29
CA ASP A 100 5.62 23.14 12.32
C ASP A 100 5.19 22.47 11.01
N LEU A 101 4.30 23.13 10.26
CA LEU A 101 3.77 22.66 8.98
C LEU A 101 4.38 23.39 7.77
N ARG A 102 5.47 24.14 7.94
CA ARG A 102 6.14 24.82 6.81
C ARG A 102 6.68 23.78 5.80
N GLY A 103 6.38 23.98 4.52
CA GLY A 103 6.74 23.05 3.45
C GLY A 103 5.84 21.80 3.39
N VAL A 104 4.82 21.72 4.23
CA VAL A 104 3.81 20.66 4.22
C VAL A 104 2.51 21.23 3.66
N GLY A 105 1.97 20.58 2.62
CA GLY A 105 0.82 21.11 1.89
C GLY A 105 1.18 22.29 1.01
N ASP A 106 0.18 22.97 0.46
CA ASP A 106 0.38 24.15 -0.40
C ASP A 106 0.52 25.40 0.44
N ASP A 107 1.76 25.79 0.76
CA ASP A 107 2.02 27.06 1.47
C ASP A 107 1.52 28.29 0.70
N ALA A 108 1.29 28.16 -0.61
CA ALA A 108 0.76 29.21 -1.48
C ALA A 108 -0.74 29.47 -1.29
N THR A 109 -1.51 28.53 -0.70
CA THR A 109 -2.97 28.62 -0.63
C THR A 109 -3.49 29.35 0.60
N ILE A 110 -2.64 29.97 1.41
CA ILE A 110 -3.10 30.89 2.46
C ILE A 110 -2.78 32.32 1.99
N PRO A 111 -3.72 32.99 1.29
CA PRO A 111 -3.59 34.40 0.97
C PRO A 111 -3.18 35.18 2.21
N LYS A 112 -2.20 36.08 2.07
CA LYS A 112 -1.72 36.95 3.16
C LYS A 112 -2.85 37.78 3.81
N ARG A 113 -3.97 37.99 3.10
CA ARG A 113 -5.19 38.62 3.63
C ARG A 113 -6.04 37.66 4.46
N GLU A 114 -6.05 36.38 4.12
CA GLU A 114 -6.74 35.36 4.92
C GLU A 114 -5.97 35.05 6.19
N SER A 115 -4.64 35.18 6.29
CA SER A 115 -3.96 35.02 7.59
C SER A 115 -4.40 36.08 8.62
N ASP A 116 -4.72 37.29 8.17
CA ASP A 116 -5.21 38.37 9.04
C ASP A 116 -6.68 38.19 9.45
N GLN A 117 -7.45 37.43 8.65
CA GLN A 117 -8.88 37.16 8.85
C GLN A 117 -9.13 35.80 9.53
N ALA A 118 -8.27 34.82 9.28
CA ALA A 118 -8.20 33.49 9.91
C ALA A 118 -7.92 33.60 11.42
N ASN A 119 -7.26 34.68 11.86
CA ASN A 119 -7.15 34.97 13.29
C ASN A 119 -8.50 35.22 13.99
N ARG A 120 -9.65 35.27 13.28
CA ARG A 120 -10.92 35.69 13.89
C ARG A 120 -12.01 34.64 13.99
N ASP A 121 -11.95 33.49 13.33
CA ASP A 121 -12.99 32.46 13.51
C ASP A 121 -12.50 31.01 13.39
N MET A 122 -12.11 30.45 14.53
CA MET A 122 -11.84 29.02 14.68
C MET A 122 -13.07 28.15 14.31
N GLY A 123 -14.29 28.66 14.46
CA GLY A 123 -15.52 27.95 14.10
C GLY A 123 -15.58 27.63 12.60
N GLN A 124 -15.26 28.62 11.75
CA GLN A 124 -15.20 28.42 10.30
C GLN A 124 -14.09 27.45 9.89
N ALA A 125 -12.90 27.56 10.48
CA ALA A 125 -11.79 26.67 10.13
C ALA A 125 -12.11 25.19 10.46
N ARG A 126 -12.85 24.94 11.55
CA ARG A 126 -13.27 23.61 11.97
C ARG A 126 -14.30 22.95 11.05
N GLN A 127 -15.07 23.74 10.30
CA GLN A 127 -16.17 23.24 9.49
C GLN A 127 -15.67 22.22 8.46
N GLY A 128 -16.21 21.00 8.53
CA GLY A 128 -15.84 19.88 7.66
C GLY A 128 -14.52 19.19 8.02
N ARG A 129 -13.89 19.56 9.15
CA ARG A 129 -12.63 18.97 9.66
C ARG A 129 -12.80 18.35 11.05
N GLU A 130 -14.02 18.24 11.52
CA GLU A 130 -14.36 17.82 12.87
C GLU A 130 -13.79 16.43 13.18
N GLU A 131 -13.85 15.50 12.22
CA GLU A 131 -13.33 14.14 12.39
C GLU A 131 -11.80 14.13 12.56
N LEU A 132 -11.06 14.87 11.71
CA LEU A 132 -9.60 14.95 11.82
C LEU A 132 -9.19 15.60 13.14
N LEU A 133 -9.90 16.64 13.57
CA LEU A 133 -9.67 17.29 14.85
C LEU A 133 -10.04 16.38 16.03
N ALA A 134 -11.05 15.52 15.89
CA ALA A 134 -11.38 14.51 16.89
C ALA A 134 -10.25 13.49 17.02
N ILE A 135 -9.69 13.00 15.91
CA ILE A 135 -8.51 12.10 15.91
C ILE A 135 -7.32 12.79 16.59
N LEU A 136 -7.02 14.04 16.26
CA LEU A 136 -5.90 14.78 16.84
C LEU A 136 -6.08 15.05 18.34
N LYS A 137 -7.30 15.43 18.75
CA LYS A 137 -7.64 15.61 20.17
C LYS A 137 -7.51 14.30 20.94
N ASP A 138 -7.99 13.20 20.36
CA ASP A 138 -7.87 11.87 20.95
C ASP A 138 -6.39 11.47 21.08
N ALA A 139 -5.56 11.82 20.10
CA ALA A 139 -4.10 11.67 20.16
C ALA A 139 -3.39 12.63 21.14
N GLY A 140 -4.11 13.47 21.87
CA GLY A 140 -3.56 14.42 22.85
C GLY A 140 -3.01 15.72 22.25
N VAL A 141 -3.31 16.02 20.99
CA VAL A 141 -3.02 17.32 20.35
C VAL A 141 -4.20 18.25 20.64
N GLU A 142 -4.06 19.11 21.65
CA GLU A 142 -5.16 19.94 22.16
C GLU A 142 -5.14 21.38 21.63
N ASP A 143 -3.95 21.90 21.32
CA ASP A 143 -3.76 23.28 20.88
C ASP A 143 -3.30 23.34 19.41
N ILE A 144 -4.20 23.72 18.50
CA ILE A 144 -3.91 23.83 17.07
C ILE A 144 -4.34 25.21 16.61
N ASP A 145 -3.40 26.00 16.07
CA ASP A 145 -3.73 27.32 15.55
C ASP A 145 -4.64 27.26 14.31
N VAL A 146 -5.34 28.36 14.03
CA VAL A 146 -6.31 28.39 12.92
C VAL A 146 -5.65 28.09 11.58
N ALA A 147 -4.44 28.61 11.35
CA ALA A 147 -3.70 28.39 10.11
C ALA A 147 -3.37 26.91 9.87
N SER A 148 -3.03 26.16 10.93
CA SER A 148 -2.76 24.73 10.88
C SER A 148 -4.04 23.92 10.67
N VAL A 149 -5.15 24.32 11.29
CA VAL A 149 -6.46 23.70 11.02
C VAL A 149 -6.84 23.86 9.54
N LEU A 150 -6.65 25.05 8.96
CA LEU A 150 -6.96 25.31 7.55
C LEU A 150 -6.11 24.49 6.57
N LYS A 151 -4.90 24.05 6.98
CA LYS A 151 -4.06 23.14 6.18
C LYS A 151 -4.58 21.70 6.16
N LEU A 152 -5.35 21.28 7.17
CA LEU A 152 -5.97 19.95 7.15
C LEU A 152 -6.97 19.87 5.99
N PRO A 153 -7.07 18.71 5.33
CA PRO A 153 -8.10 18.49 4.32
C PRO A 153 -9.47 18.46 4.98
N LEU A 154 -10.53 18.66 4.19
CA LEU A 154 -11.88 18.35 4.62
C LEU A 154 -12.02 16.82 4.76
N TRP A 155 -12.85 16.38 5.71
CA TRP A 155 -13.16 14.97 5.86
C TRP A 155 -13.78 14.38 4.59
N SER A 156 -14.61 15.16 3.88
CA SER A 156 -15.18 14.75 2.60
C SER A 156 -14.11 14.51 1.51
N GLU A 157 -12.99 15.23 1.54
CA GLU A 157 -11.86 14.97 0.62
C GLU A 157 -11.17 13.64 0.95
N VAL A 158 -10.98 13.34 2.24
CA VAL A 158 -10.44 12.06 2.71
C VAL A 158 -11.37 10.92 2.28
N GLN A 159 -12.67 11.05 2.53
CA GLN A 159 -13.67 10.05 2.17
C GLN A 159 -13.77 9.84 0.65
N ALA A 160 -13.67 10.90 -0.14
CA ALA A 160 -13.67 10.77 -1.60
C ALA A 160 -12.45 9.98 -2.12
N LEU A 161 -11.31 10.07 -1.44
CA LEU A 161 -10.09 9.37 -1.84
C LEU A 161 -10.01 7.94 -1.32
N TYR A 162 -10.43 7.70 -0.09
CA TYR A 162 -10.16 6.44 0.61
C TYR A 162 -11.40 5.79 1.22
N GLY A 163 -12.58 6.40 1.14
CA GLY A 163 -13.79 5.88 1.78
C GLY A 163 -13.92 6.26 3.25
N ASP A 164 -14.94 5.71 3.91
CA ASP A 164 -15.32 6.05 5.29
C ASP A 164 -14.74 5.10 6.35
N GLY A 165 -14.04 4.05 5.94
CA GLY A 165 -13.47 3.05 6.83
C GLY A 165 -12.24 2.36 6.26
N PRO A 166 -11.57 1.54 7.09
CA PRO A 166 -10.36 0.85 6.68
C PRO A 166 -10.66 -0.24 5.65
N VAL A 167 -9.73 -0.43 4.70
CA VAL A 167 -9.74 -1.53 3.74
C VAL A 167 -8.67 -2.54 4.15
N VAL A 168 -9.12 -3.74 4.53
CA VAL A 168 -8.26 -4.83 4.99
C VAL A 168 -8.55 -6.09 4.16
N TYR A 169 -7.55 -6.58 3.44
CA TYR A 169 -7.64 -7.83 2.69
C TYR A 169 -7.01 -8.98 3.48
N GLY A 170 -7.57 -10.18 3.34
CA GLY A 170 -7.06 -11.42 3.93
C GLY A 170 -7.68 -11.79 5.28
N LEU A 171 -8.80 -11.14 5.65
CA LEU A 171 -9.52 -11.42 6.91
C LEU A 171 -10.07 -12.85 6.96
N ASP A 172 -10.37 -13.43 5.80
CA ASP A 172 -10.75 -14.83 5.62
C ASP A 172 -9.68 -15.81 6.14
N THR A 173 -8.40 -15.41 6.15
CA THR A 173 -7.29 -16.26 6.61
C THR A 173 -7.02 -16.19 8.11
N CYS A 174 -7.71 -15.29 8.84
CA CYS A 174 -7.44 -15.05 10.25
C CYS A 174 -7.83 -16.24 11.15
N GLU A 175 -8.94 -16.91 10.85
CA GLU A 175 -9.38 -18.08 11.61
C GLU A 175 -8.38 -19.23 11.47
N ASP A 176 -7.96 -19.52 10.24
CA ASP A 176 -6.94 -20.53 9.95
C ASP A 176 -5.63 -20.24 10.68
N PHE A 177 -5.18 -18.98 10.71
CA PHE A 177 -3.98 -18.59 11.46
C PHE A 177 -4.14 -18.89 12.96
N ARG A 178 -5.23 -18.44 13.59
CA ARG A 178 -5.46 -18.64 15.03
C ARG A 178 -5.67 -20.11 15.41
N ALA A 179 -6.23 -20.92 14.51
CA ALA A 179 -6.51 -22.32 14.76
C ALA A 179 -5.28 -23.23 14.59
N ASN A 180 -4.39 -22.90 13.66
CA ASN A 180 -3.30 -23.79 13.27
C ASN A 180 -1.92 -23.39 13.81
N ILE A 181 -1.76 -22.17 14.32
CA ILE A 181 -0.48 -21.69 14.84
C ILE A 181 -0.46 -21.77 16.38
N PRO A 182 0.53 -22.43 16.99
CA PRO A 182 0.68 -22.47 18.45
C PRO A 182 0.80 -21.06 19.02
N ARG A 183 0.03 -20.76 20.06
CA ARG A 183 -0.09 -19.39 20.61
C ARG A 183 1.23 -18.90 21.22
N GLU A 184 2.04 -19.83 21.72
CA GLU A 184 3.38 -19.59 22.26
C GLU A 184 4.42 -19.13 21.23
N ASP A 185 4.15 -19.35 19.94
CA ASP A 185 5.04 -18.97 18.83
C ASP A 185 4.36 -18.07 17.77
N ALA A 186 3.04 -17.86 17.89
CA ALA A 186 2.28 -16.98 17.00
C ALA A 186 2.77 -15.53 17.13
N SER A 187 3.07 -14.88 16.02
CA SER A 187 3.48 -13.47 16.02
C SER A 187 2.93 -12.70 14.82
N ILE A 188 2.89 -11.37 14.92
CA ILE A 188 2.57 -10.45 13.82
C ILE A 188 3.88 -9.85 13.32
N GLY A 189 4.09 -9.85 12.01
CA GLY A 189 5.27 -9.23 11.40
C GLY A 189 4.91 -8.15 10.40
N THR A 190 5.55 -6.99 10.50
CA THR A 190 5.34 -5.91 9.52
C THR A 190 6.04 -6.22 8.18
N ALA A 191 5.35 -5.98 7.07
CA ALA A 191 5.89 -6.01 5.71
C ALA A 191 5.36 -4.83 4.87
N GLY A 192 6.01 -4.55 3.75
CA GLY A 192 5.60 -3.49 2.81
C GLY A 192 6.77 -2.98 1.98
N LEU A 193 6.47 -2.31 0.86
CA LEU A 193 7.52 -1.61 0.09
C LEU A 193 8.23 -0.54 0.94
N PHE A 194 9.36 -0.05 0.44
CA PHE A 194 9.95 1.16 1.01
C PHE A 194 8.93 2.31 1.00
N ASN A 195 8.98 3.19 1.99
CA ASN A 195 8.08 4.34 2.09
C ASN A 195 6.56 4.06 2.22
N THR A 196 6.15 2.89 2.70
CA THR A 196 4.71 2.59 2.93
C THR A 196 4.27 2.70 4.39
N GLY A 197 5.08 3.32 5.25
CA GLY A 197 4.72 3.49 6.67
C GLY A 197 4.96 2.26 7.55
N THR A 198 5.80 1.30 7.13
CA THR A 198 6.12 0.12 7.94
C THR A 198 6.63 0.45 9.36
N ASN A 199 7.37 1.55 9.53
CA ASN A 199 7.89 1.92 10.84
C ASN A 199 6.80 2.44 11.80
N PRO A 200 5.99 3.47 11.44
CA PRO A 200 4.91 3.89 12.31
C PRO A 200 3.91 2.76 12.57
N PHE A 201 3.62 1.89 11.58
CA PHE A 201 2.75 0.74 11.81
C PHE A 201 3.26 -0.19 12.91
N ASN A 202 4.55 -0.54 12.87
CA ASN A 202 5.11 -1.35 13.93
C ASN A 202 5.04 -0.68 15.31
N MET A 203 5.28 0.63 15.38
CA MET A 203 5.14 1.38 16.62
C MET A 203 3.69 1.33 17.14
N TYR A 204 2.70 1.39 16.25
CA TYR A 204 1.30 1.18 16.62
C TYR A 204 1.05 -0.23 17.15
N LEU A 205 1.58 -1.28 16.49
CA LEU A 205 1.46 -2.66 16.97
C LEU A 205 2.06 -2.84 18.38
N GLU A 206 3.32 -2.45 18.57
CA GLU A 206 4.02 -2.59 19.87
C GLU A 206 3.36 -1.81 21.01
N GLY A 207 2.76 -0.66 20.68
CA GLY A 207 2.07 0.21 21.63
C GLY A 207 0.68 -0.26 22.00
N ASN A 208 -0.01 -1.01 21.13
CA ASN A 208 -1.45 -1.26 21.25
C ASN A 208 -1.84 -2.74 21.32
N CYS A 209 -1.12 -3.65 20.68
CA CYS A 209 -1.44 -5.08 20.68
C CYS A 209 -0.44 -5.87 21.54
N ILE A 210 -0.89 -7.00 22.08
CA ILE A 210 -0.02 -8.02 22.68
C ILE A 210 -0.60 -9.42 22.46
N MET A 211 0.27 -10.41 22.24
CA MET A 211 -0.06 -11.83 22.28
C MET A 211 0.43 -12.38 23.63
N PRO A 212 -0.45 -12.46 24.65
CA PRO A 212 -0.03 -12.72 26.03
C PRO A 212 0.58 -14.11 26.22
N GLU A 213 0.21 -15.06 25.37
CA GLU A 213 0.70 -16.43 25.40
C GLU A 213 2.01 -16.61 24.63
N ASN A 214 2.49 -15.62 23.86
CA ASN A 214 3.75 -15.74 23.13
C ASN A 214 4.95 -15.63 24.09
N GLU A 215 5.70 -16.73 24.23
CA GLU A 215 6.86 -16.82 25.13
C GLU A 215 8.21 -16.66 24.40
N HIS A 216 8.21 -16.81 23.08
CA HIS A 216 9.44 -16.83 22.26
C HIS A 216 9.82 -15.46 21.68
N ASP A 217 8.92 -14.49 21.74
CA ASP A 217 9.11 -13.14 21.25
C ASP A 217 9.14 -12.13 22.39
N HIS A 218 10.31 -11.57 22.64
CA HIS A 218 10.51 -10.51 23.63
C HIS A 218 9.66 -9.24 23.41
N HIS A 219 9.00 -9.09 22.26
CA HIS A 219 8.05 -8.02 21.99
C HIS A 219 6.58 -8.44 22.18
N GLY A 220 6.31 -9.57 22.84
CA GLY A 220 4.93 -10.04 23.09
C GLY A 220 4.18 -10.39 21.81
N GLY A 221 4.89 -11.02 20.87
CA GLY A 221 4.40 -11.40 19.55
C GLY A 221 4.33 -10.27 18.51
N MET A 222 4.68 -9.02 18.84
CA MET A 222 4.66 -7.89 17.90
C MET A 222 6.04 -7.63 17.28
N ARG A 223 6.31 -8.17 16.09
CA ARG A 223 7.63 -8.08 15.45
C ARG A 223 7.82 -6.83 14.61
N TRP A 224 8.98 -6.20 14.79
CA TRP A 224 9.50 -5.11 13.93
C TRP A 224 9.35 -5.36 12.43
N GLN A 225 9.56 -6.61 12.02
CA GLN A 225 9.41 -7.06 10.64
C GLN A 225 9.11 -8.56 10.59
N VAL A 226 8.60 -9.00 9.43
CA VAL A 226 8.57 -10.42 9.09
C VAL A 226 9.99 -11.04 9.08
N PRO A 227 10.16 -12.34 9.43
CA PRO A 227 11.47 -13.00 9.51
C PRO A 227 12.28 -13.04 8.22
N TRP A 228 11.64 -12.84 7.06
CA TRP A 228 12.32 -12.76 5.78
C TRP A 228 12.59 -11.32 5.34
N GLY A 229 12.38 -10.33 6.19
CA GLY A 229 12.65 -8.92 5.94
C GLY A 229 11.44 -8.16 5.38
N LYS A 230 11.11 -7.02 5.99
CA LYS A 230 9.87 -6.27 5.68
C LYS A 230 9.73 -5.79 4.23
N HIS A 231 10.84 -5.55 3.51
CA HIS A 231 10.82 -5.04 2.13
C HIS A 231 11.03 -6.15 1.08
N MET A 232 11.06 -7.41 1.51
CA MET A 232 11.30 -8.54 0.62
C MET A 232 10.01 -9.03 -0.02
N LEU A 233 10.13 -9.61 -1.22
CA LEU A 233 9.03 -10.23 -1.93
C LEU A 233 8.44 -11.42 -1.14
N ALA A 234 7.15 -11.69 -1.26
CA ALA A 234 6.48 -12.83 -0.64
C ALA A 234 7.16 -14.17 -0.99
N SER A 235 7.57 -14.34 -2.25
CA SER A 235 8.32 -15.51 -2.75
C SER A 235 9.66 -15.76 -2.04
N ARG A 236 10.16 -14.80 -1.26
CA ARG A 236 11.41 -14.92 -0.50
C ARG A 236 11.21 -15.41 0.93
N LYS A 237 9.96 -15.61 1.38
CA LYS A 237 9.64 -16.11 2.73
C LYS A 237 10.55 -17.25 3.14
N TRP A 238 10.66 -18.29 2.32
CA TRP A 238 11.40 -19.50 2.68
C TRP A 238 12.91 -19.39 2.47
N ASN A 239 13.34 -18.61 1.47
CA ASN A 239 14.75 -18.58 1.04
C ASN A 239 15.55 -17.37 1.56
N ASN A 240 14.92 -16.44 2.27
CA ASN A 240 15.58 -15.31 2.90
C ASN A 240 15.25 -15.23 4.38
N THR A 241 16.24 -14.96 5.22
CA THR A 241 16.06 -14.70 6.65
C THR A 241 16.76 -13.40 7.00
N ALA A 242 16.04 -12.47 7.64
CA ALA A 242 16.56 -11.19 8.02
C ALA A 242 17.34 -11.30 9.33
N GLY A 243 18.60 -10.87 9.32
CA GLY A 243 19.44 -10.66 10.51
C GLY A 243 19.28 -11.73 11.61
N HIS A 244 18.67 -11.32 12.72
CA HIS A 244 18.53 -12.14 13.93
C HIS A 244 17.35 -13.12 13.92
N ASP A 245 16.56 -13.19 12.84
CA ASP A 245 15.33 -14.01 12.77
C ASP A 245 15.56 -15.48 12.37
N HIS A 246 16.80 -15.98 12.44
CA HIS A 246 17.15 -17.36 12.03
C HIS A 246 16.50 -18.46 12.87
N LYS A 247 16.04 -18.13 14.08
CA LYS A 247 15.34 -19.07 14.98
C LYS A 247 13.82 -18.98 14.90
N VAL A 248 13.29 -18.03 14.14
CA VAL A 248 11.84 -17.78 14.09
C VAL A 248 11.21 -18.72 13.09
N ASN A 249 10.17 -19.44 13.50
CA ASN A 249 9.38 -20.22 12.58
C ASN A 249 8.55 -19.28 11.69
N LYS A 250 8.93 -19.16 10.42
CA LYS A 250 8.29 -18.23 9.47
C LYS A 250 6.84 -18.61 9.17
N SER A 251 6.43 -19.86 9.42
CA SER A 251 5.03 -20.29 9.29
C SER A 251 4.15 -19.72 10.40
N ASN A 252 4.74 -19.38 11.55
CA ASN A 252 4.02 -18.94 12.75
C ASN A 252 3.90 -17.41 12.83
N VAL A 253 4.30 -16.70 11.76
CA VAL A 253 4.20 -15.25 11.66
C VAL A 253 3.09 -14.87 10.69
N LEU A 254 2.12 -14.07 11.15
CA LEU A 254 1.14 -13.38 10.32
C LEU A 254 1.76 -12.09 9.75
N PRO A 255 2.11 -12.05 8.45
CA PRO A 255 2.56 -10.82 7.83
C PRO A 255 1.40 -9.84 7.67
N VAL A 256 1.59 -8.62 8.15
CA VAL A 256 0.71 -7.49 7.85
C VAL A 256 1.44 -6.54 6.90
N VAL A 257 0.95 -6.49 5.68
CA VAL A 257 1.59 -5.86 4.53
C VAL A 257 0.97 -4.50 4.29
N LEU A 258 1.76 -3.44 4.44
CA LEU A 258 1.31 -2.09 4.11
C LEU A 258 1.42 -1.83 2.61
N ILE A 259 0.26 -1.56 2.02
CA ILE A 259 0.12 -0.97 0.69
C ILE A 259 -0.15 0.53 0.82
N ARG A 260 0.29 1.31 -0.15
CA ARG A 260 0.13 2.78 -0.15
C ARG A 260 -0.30 3.21 -1.54
N ASP A 261 -1.06 4.30 -1.61
CA ASP A 261 -1.48 4.91 -2.88
C ASP A 261 -0.27 5.01 -3.83
N PRO A 262 -0.34 4.41 -5.03
CA PRO A 262 0.84 4.26 -5.88
C PRO A 262 1.41 5.60 -6.32
N TYR A 263 0.57 6.60 -6.61
CA TYR A 263 1.04 7.91 -7.06
C TYR A 263 1.81 8.63 -5.94
N SER A 264 1.24 8.64 -4.75
CA SER A 264 1.89 9.21 -3.56
C SER A 264 3.13 8.42 -3.13
N TRP A 265 3.12 7.11 -3.32
CA TRP A 265 4.27 6.23 -3.05
C TRP A 265 5.42 6.52 -4.02
N MET A 266 5.16 6.56 -5.33
CA MET A 266 6.18 6.83 -6.35
C MET A 266 6.87 8.19 -6.11
N GLN A 267 6.11 9.24 -5.79
CA GLN A 267 6.68 10.53 -5.39
C GLN A 267 7.60 10.41 -4.16
N SER A 268 7.24 9.57 -3.18
CA SER A 268 8.10 9.40 -2.00
C SER A 268 9.41 8.67 -2.30
N MET A 269 9.42 7.81 -3.33
CA MET A 269 10.63 7.15 -3.82
C MET A 269 11.61 8.16 -4.42
N CYS A 270 11.15 9.28 -4.99
CA CYS A 270 12.01 10.37 -5.47
C CYS A 270 12.92 10.90 -4.36
N LYS A 271 12.35 11.14 -3.18
CA LYS A 271 13.07 11.68 -2.01
C LYS A 271 14.00 10.64 -1.38
N HIS A 272 13.52 9.41 -1.23
CA HIS A 272 14.26 8.34 -0.56
C HIS A 272 14.13 7.02 -1.34
N PRO A 273 15.06 6.73 -2.27
CA PRO A 273 14.99 5.54 -3.11
C PRO A 273 15.43 4.24 -2.39
N TYR A 274 16.13 4.34 -1.25
CA TYR A 274 16.64 3.18 -0.51
C TYR A 274 17.49 2.24 -1.39
N ALA A 275 17.11 0.96 -1.48
CA ALA A 275 17.80 -0.04 -2.27
C ALA A 275 17.41 -0.03 -3.76
N THR A 276 16.56 0.92 -4.17
CA THR A 276 16.09 1.06 -5.56
C THR A 276 16.97 2.06 -6.32
N SER A 277 17.17 1.80 -7.60
CA SER A 277 17.97 2.64 -8.50
C SER A 277 17.31 2.71 -9.87
N TRP A 278 17.16 3.92 -10.40
CA TRP A 278 16.69 4.21 -11.76
C TRP A 278 17.20 5.59 -12.19
N SER A 279 17.26 5.83 -13.50
CA SER A 279 17.68 7.11 -14.07
C SER A 279 16.60 8.16 -13.81
N LYS A 280 16.93 9.25 -13.10
CA LYS A 280 15.95 10.26 -12.69
C LYS A 280 16.53 11.66 -12.52
N ASN A 281 15.75 12.66 -12.92
CA ASN A 281 16.01 14.05 -12.59
C ASN A 281 15.04 14.53 -11.49
N VAL A 282 15.48 14.41 -10.23
CA VAL A 282 14.65 14.73 -9.05
C VAL A 282 14.13 16.17 -9.04
N SER A 283 14.82 17.10 -9.71
CA SER A 283 14.47 18.52 -9.73
C SER A 283 13.45 18.91 -10.80
N ARG A 284 13.27 18.07 -11.82
CA ARG A 284 12.43 18.40 -12.99
C ARG A 284 11.31 17.40 -13.20
N HIS A 285 11.64 16.11 -13.18
CA HIS A 285 10.75 15.05 -13.60
C HIS A 285 10.99 13.83 -12.71
N CYS A 286 10.15 13.66 -11.70
CA CYS A 286 10.15 12.52 -10.81
C CYS A 286 8.74 12.35 -10.22
N PRO A 287 8.13 11.16 -10.32
CA PRO A 287 8.76 9.84 -10.40
C PRO A 287 9.10 9.28 -11.79
N ASN A 288 8.90 10.07 -12.86
CA ASN A 288 9.36 9.80 -14.22
C ASN A 288 9.17 8.35 -14.69
N LEU A 289 7.96 8.02 -15.12
CA LEU A 289 7.61 6.71 -15.63
C LEU A 289 7.96 6.58 -17.11
N VAL A 290 7.73 7.65 -17.88
CA VAL A 290 8.00 7.73 -19.32
C VAL A 290 9.13 8.75 -19.56
N PRO A 291 10.20 8.43 -20.32
CA PRO A 291 11.28 9.38 -20.54
C PRO A 291 10.86 10.55 -21.44
N THR A 292 11.04 11.79 -20.97
CA THR A 292 10.92 12.99 -21.82
C THR A 292 12.13 13.15 -22.75
N PRO A 293 12.09 14.04 -23.77
CA PRO A 293 13.28 14.37 -24.56
C PRO A 293 14.47 14.83 -23.70
N GLU A 294 14.20 15.57 -22.62
CA GLU A 294 15.22 16.02 -21.68
C GLU A 294 15.82 14.85 -20.89
N ASP A 295 14.99 13.91 -20.41
CA ASP A 295 15.49 12.71 -19.74
C ASP A 295 16.39 11.90 -20.67
N ARG A 296 16.02 11.76 -21.95
CA ARG A 296 16.83 11.01 -22.95
C ARG A 296 18.14 11.72 -23.28
N ALA A 297 18.14 13.06 -23.27
CA ALA A 297 19.35 13.85 -23.46
C ALA A 297 20.30 13.74 -22.27
N GLU A 298 19.76 13.64 -21.04
CA GLU A 298 20.53 13.49 -19.81
C GLU A 298 21.02 12.05 -19.57
N PHE A 299 20.17 11.07 -19.88
CA PHE A 299 20.38 9.64 -19.63
C PHE A 299 20.36 8.86 -20.94
N SER A 300 21.53 8.79 -21.60
CA SER A 300 21.69 8.12 -22.90
C SER A 300 21.23 6.65 -22.90
N GLU A 301 21.28 5.98 -21.76
CA GLU A 301 20.83 4.60 -21.56
C GLU A 301 19.31 4.42 -21.71
N LEU A 302 18.52 5.51 -21.64
CA LEU A 302 17.08 5.46 -21.87
C LEU A 302 16.74 5.31 -23.35
N GLY A 303 17.67 5.63 -24.27
CA GLY A 303 17.57 5.34 -25.70
C GLY A 303 16.16 5.53 -26.29
N THR A 304 15.60 4.45 -26.83
CA THR A 304 14.22 4.37 -27.35
C THR A 304 13.25 3.68 -26.38
N ASN A 305 13.61 3.52 -25.11
CA ASN A 305 12.76 2.86 -24.13
C ASN A 305 11.45 3.64 -23.95
N GLU A 306 10.34 2.92 -23.85
CA GLU A 306 9.01 3.49 -23.61
C GLU A 306 8.81 3.86 -22.14
N SER A 307 9.61 3.27 -21.24
CA SER A 307 9.57 3.48 -19.80
C SER A 307 10.96 3.63 -19.18
N ILE A 308 11.00 4.02 -17.91
CA ILE A 308 12.25 4.14 -17.14
C ILE A 308 12.44 2.91 -16.23
N PRO A 309 13.40 2.00 -16.55
CA PRO A 309 13.60 0.76 -15.80
C PRO A 309 14.05 1.02 -14.36
N VAL A 310 13.56 0.19 -13.45
CA VAL A 310 13.88 0.26 -12.02
C VAL A 310 14.55 -1.03 -11.57
N ARG A 311 15.71 -0.89 -10.93
CA ARG A 311 16.43 -2.00 -10.29
C ARG A 311 16.33 -1.92 -8.79
N ILE A 312 16.10 -3.05 -8.13
CA ILE A 312 16.10 -3.19 -6.68
C ILE A 312 17.20 -4.15 -6.28
N ASN A 313 18.11 -3.67 -5.44
CA ASN A 313 19.24 -4.44 -4.94
C ASN A 313 18.84 -5.23 -3.70
N TYR A 314 18.09 -6.32 -3.88
CA TYR A 314 17.86 -7.29 -2.80
C TYR A 314 19.14 -8.04 -2.45
N PRO A 315 19.31 -8.50 -1.19
CA PRO A 315 20.45 -9.32 -0.80
C PRO A 315 20.61 -10.53 -1.73
N ASN A 316 21.79 -10.64 -2.36
CA ASN A 316 22.23 -11.74 -3.23
C ASN A 316 21.41 -12.02 -4.50
N LYS A 317 20.35 -11.26 -4.79
CA LYS A 317 19.54 -11.47 -6.01
C LYS A 317 18.76 -10.21 -6.38
N PRO A 318 19.38 -9.26 -7.11
CA PRO A 318 18.68 -8.07 -7.56
C PRO A 318 17.47 -8.43 -8.42
N ALA A 319 16.52 -7.51 -8.53
CA ALA A 319 15.36 -7.62 -9.39
C ALA A 319 15.24 -6.35 -10.23
N ASP A 320 14.90 -6.51 -11.50
CA ASP A 320 14.69 -5.44 -12.46
C ASP A 320 13.20 -5.40 -12.85
N TYR A 321 12.64 -4.20 -12.96
CA TYR A 321 11.24 -3.96 -13.34
C TYR A 321 11.19 -2.90 -14.46
N PRO A 322 10.21 -2.97 -15.38
CA PRO A 322 10.11 -1.99 -16.46
C PRO A 322 9.88 -0.54 -16.00
N SER A 323 9.21 -0.33 -14.86
CA SER A 323 8.99 0.99 -14.27
C SER A 323 8.63 0.90 -12.78
N LEU A 324 8.53 2.05 -12.10
CA LEU A 324 8.02 2.10 -10.72
C LEU A 324 6.58 1.57 -10.59
N ALA A 325 5.74 1.78 -11.62
CA ALA A 325 4.36 1.25 -11.64
C ALA A 325 4.36 -0.29 -11.64
N HIS A 326 5.21 -0.91 -12.47
CA HIS A 326 5.38 -2.37 -12.47
C HIS A 326 5.93 -2.87 -11.13
N PHE A 327 6.93 -2.19 -10.58
CA PHE A 327 7.48 -2.58 -9.28
C PHE A 327 6.42 -2.55 -8.18
N TRP A 328 5.56 -1.53 -8.13
CA TRP A 328 4.44 -1.47 -7.20
C TRP A 328 3.48 -2.64 -7.42
N SER A 329 2.98 -2.82 -8.65
CA SER A 329 1.99 -3.84 -8.99
C SER A 329 2.49 -5.26 -8.70
N ASP A 330 3.66 -5.61 -9.21
CA ASP A 330 4.21 -6.97 -9.15
C ASP A 330 4.57 -7.37 -7.71
N TRP A 331 5.06 -6.42 -6.91
CA TRP A 331 5.42 -6.69 -5.52
C TRP A 331 4.19 -7.02 -4.68
N TYR A 332 3.11 -6.23 -4.80
CA TYR A 332 1.87 -6.50 -4.06
C TYR A 332 1.11 -7.68 -4.63
N GLN A 333 1.16 -7.93 -5.94
CA GLN A 333 0.54 -9.10 -6.55
C GLN A 333 1.11 -10.41 -5.96
N GLN A 334 2.42 -10.47 -5.68
CA GLN A 334 3.01 -11.63 -5.03
C GLN A 334 2.49 -11.85 -3.60
N TYR A 335 2.28 -10.78 -2.84
CA TYR A 335 1.63 -10.90 -1.55
C TYR A 335 0.17 -11.27 -1.71
N LEU A 336 -0.57 -10.68 -2.64
CA LEU A 336 -1.97 -11.02 -2.91
C LEU A 336 -2.16 -12.48 -3.31
N GLN A 337 -1.18 -13.11 -3.95
CA GLN A 337 -1.23 -14.52 -4.39
C GLN A 337 -0.57 -15.49 -3.41
N ALA A 338 -0.05 -15.03 -2.28
CA ALA A 338 0.61 -15.91 -1.33
C ALA A 338 -0.37 -16.94 -0.73
N GLU A 339 0.06 -18.19 -0.60
CA GLU A 339 -0.76 -19.31 -0.10
C GLU A 339 -0.75 -19.45 1.44
N TYR A 340 -0.23 -18.44 2.15
CA TYR A 340 -0.20 -18.40 3.61
C TYR A 340 -1.07 -17.27 4.16
N PRO A 341 -1.55 -17.38 5.41
CA PRO A 341 -2.31 -16.31 6.06
C PRO A 341 -1.55 -14.99 6.07
N ARG A 342 -2.23 -13.90 5.77
CA ARG A 342 -1.66 -12.55 5.66
C ARG A 342 -2.75 -11.51 5.71
N LEU A 343 -2.38 -10.29 6.09
CA LEU A 343 -3.22 -9.12 5.86
C LEU A 343 -2.53 -8.16 4.91
N LEU A 344 -3.28 -7.53 4.01
CA LEU A 344 -2.85 -6.34 3.28
C LEU A 344 -3.72 -5.16 3.74
N ILE A 345 -3.09 -4.07 4.16
CA ILE A 345 -3.75 -2.90 4.72
C ILE A 345 -3.23 -1.62 4.09
N ARG A 346 -4.07 -0.59 3.95
CA ARG A 346 -3.62 0.69 3.41
C ARG A 346 -2.87 1.50 4.46
N PHE A 347 -1.81 2.17 4.01
CA PHE A 347 -1.10 3.16 4.80
C PHE A 347 -2.00 4.34 5.17
N GLU A 348 -2.94 4.70 4.29
CA GLU A 348 -3.88 5.78 4.51
C GLU A 348 -4.84 5.49 5.67
N ASP A 349 -5.24 4.22 5.84
CA ASP A 349 -6.05 3.79 6.99
C ASP A 349 -5.29 3.87 8.31
N LEU A 350 -3.96 3.77 8.28
CA LEU A 350 -3.10 4.04 9.43
C LEU A 350 -3.02 5.55 9.78
N ILE A 351 -3.53 6.43 8.93
CA ILE A 351 -3.57 7.88 9.17
C ILE A 351 -4.96 8.35 9.57
N PHE A 352 -6.01 7.74 9.00
CA PHE A 352 -7.39 8.24 9.16
C PHE A 352 -8.28 7.29 9.98
N HIS A 353 -7.88 6.03 10.16
CA HIS A 353 -8.70 5.00 10.81
C HIS A 353 -7.89 4.13 11.79
N GLN A 354 -6.89 4.71 12.50
CA GLN A 354 -5.91 3.98 13.32
C GLN A 354 -6.53 2.97 14.27
N LYS A 355 -7.44 3.45 15.14
CA LYS A 355 -8.07 2.61 16.18
C LYS A 355 -8.78 1.43 15.55
N SER A 356 -9.58 1.69 14.51
CA SER A 356 -10.34 0.65 13.84
C SER A 356 -9.43 -0.35 13.14
N LEU A 357 -8.46 0.13 12.36
CA LEU A 357 -7.51 -0.71 11.66
C LEU A 357 -6.73 -1.62 12.62
N LEU A 358 -6.20 -1.07 13.71
CA LEU A 358 -5.43 -1.85 14.68
C LEU A 358 -6.33 -2.83 15.45
N SER A 359 -7.59 -2.50 15.72
CA SER A 359 -8.55 -3.43 16.34
C SER A 359 -8.74 -4.67 15.47
N ILE A 360 -8.92 -4.46 14.16
CA ILE A 360 -9.05 -5.53 13.17
C ILE A 360 -7.79 -6.39 13.13
N VAL A 361 -6.62 -5.76 13.06
CA VAL A 361 -5.33 -6.47 13.01
C VAL A 361 -5.07 -7.27 14.28
N CYS A 362 -5.24 -6.69 15.48
CA CYS A 362 -5.02 -7.43 16.73
C CYS A 362 -5.98 -8.63 16.80
N ALA A 363 -7.28 -8.41 16.53
CA ALA A 363 -8.30 -9.46 16.59
C ALA A 363 -8.04 -10.59 15.58
N CYS A 364 -7.64 -10.25 14.35
CA CYS A 364 -7.28 -11.22 13.32
C CYS A 364 -6.20 -12.18 13.83
N ALA A 365 -5.15 -11.64 14.43
CA ALA A 365 -4.01 -12.43 14.89
C ALA A 365 -4.27 -13.19 16.22
N GLY A 366 -5.40 -12.93 16.90
CA GLY A 366 -5.65 -13.43 18.25
C GLY A 366 -4.90 -12.65 19.34
N ALA A 367 -4.42 -11.45 19.02
CA ALA A 367 -3.84 -10.53 19.98
C ALA A 367 -4.96 -9.76 20.71
N ILE A 368 -4.62 -9.23 21.89
CA ILE A 368 -5.51 -8.39 22.71
C ILE A 368 -4.93 -6.98 22.86
N PRO A 369 -5.73 -5.98 23.29
CA PRO A 369 -5.20 -4.68 23.66
C PRO A 369 -4.15 -4.83 24.76
N LYS A 370 -3.01 -4.19 24.57
CA LYS A 370 -1.94 -4.13 25.56
C LYS A 370 -2.31 -3.28 26.78
N GLN A 371 -3.22 -2.33 26.57
CA GLN A 371 -3.68 -1.34 27.54
C GLN A 371 -5.07 -0.82 27.15
N ASP A 372 -5.77 -0.25 28.12
CA ASP A 372 -7.14 0.27 27.94
C ASP A 372 -7.22 1.51 27.05
N THR A 373 -6.11 2.24 26.92
CA THR A 373 -6.01 3.44 26.09
C THR A 373 -5.26 3.14 24.80
N PHE A 374 -5.74 3.69 23.69
CA PHE A 374 -4.98 3.63 22.45
C PHE A 374 -3.71 4.50 22.56
N SER A 375 -2.62 4.05 21.95
CA SER A 375 -1.34 4.76 21.85
C SER A 375 -1.13 5.25 20.43
N TYR A 376 -1.07 6.58 20.26
CA TYR A 376 -0.85 7.25 18.98
C TYR A 376 0.62 7.51 18.69
N VAL A 377 1.00 7.35 17.42
CA VAL A 377 2.31 7.77 16.91
C VAL A 377 2.15 9.16 16.29
N VAL A 378 2.24 10.20 17.13
CA VAL A 378 1.99 11.58 16.70
C VAL A 378 3.21 12.21 16.05
N ASP A 379 4.40 11.98 16.61
CA ASP A 379 5.66 12.44 16.03
C ASP A 379 6.11 11.54 14.85
N ALA A 380 7.21 11.88 14.20
CA ALA A 380 7.76 11.12 13.09
C ALA A 380 8.13 9.68 13.48
N GLY A 381 7.56 8.70 12.75
CA GLY A 381 7.88 7.28 12.92
C GLY A 381 9.29 6.86 12.45
N LYS A 382 10.13 7.79 12.01
CA LYS A 382 11.53 7.56 11.61
C LYS A 382 12.43 8.55 12.35
N TRP A 383 13.49 8.05 12.98
CA TRP A 383 14.34 8.83 13.88
C TRP A 383 15.82 8.84 13.44
N GLY A 384 16.53 9.91 13.78
CA GLY A 384 17.96 10.08 13.50
C GLY A 384 18.26 11.03 12.33
N SER A 385 19.52 11.43 12.20
CA SER A 385 19.97 12.43 11.20
C SER A 385 19.70 12.00 9.75
N ALA A 386 19.68 10.69 9.48
CA ALA A 386 19.37 10.10 8.18
C ALA A 386 17.88 10.26 7.77
N HIS A 387 17.03 10.76 8.66
CA HIS A 387 15.58 10.83 8.47
C HIS A 387 15.02 12.26 8.64
N LYS A 388 15.86 13.29 8.53
CA LYS A 388 15.38 14.68 8.51
C LYS A 388 14.28 14.87 7.46
N GLY A 389 13.14 15.42 7.88
CA GLY A 389 11.98 15.66 7.03
C GLY A 389 11.04 14.46 6.83
N SER A 390 11.04 13.50 7.76
CA SER A 390 9.93 12.55 7.93
C SER A 390 8.66 13.27 8.39
N SER A 391 7.52 12.87 7.85
CA SER A 391 6.22 13.38 8.27
C SER A 391 5.86 12.86 9.67
N ASN A 392 5.45 13.78 10.55
CA ASN A 392 4.64 13.47 11.74
C ASN A 392 3.18 13.18 11.33
N MET A 393 2.32 12.83 12.29
CA MET A 393 0.92 12.48 12.03
C MET A 393 0.14 13.59 11.32
N ILE A 394 0.24 14.84 11.79
CA ILE A 394 -0.48 15.98 11.20
C ILE A 394 -0.01 16.23 9.77
N SER A 395 1.31 16.27 9.56
CA SER A 395 1.85 16.48 8.22
C SER A 395 1.53 15.34 7.26
N ALA A 396 1.35 14.11 7.76
CA ALA A 396 0.84 13.00 6.98
C ALA A 396 -0.64 13.20 6.61
N MET A 397 -1.50 13.63 7.54
CA MET A 397 -2.91 13.97 7.25
C MET A 397 -3.01 15.05 6.16
N VAL A 398 -2.27 16.16 6.30
CA VAL A 398 -2.22 17.24 5.30
C VAL A 398 -1.76 16.71 3.94
N LYS A 399 -0.70 15.89 3.93
CA LYS A 399 -0.09 15.43 2.69
C LYS A 399 -0.94 14.41 1.93
N TYR A 400 -1.64 13.53 2.64
CA TYR A 400 -2.28 12.37 2.02
C TYR A 400 -3.79 12.47 1.94
N GLY A 401 -4.44 13.35 2.72
CA GLY A 401 -5.90 13.43 2.75
C GLY A 401 -6.53 14.32 1.69
N SER A 402 -5.78 14.80 0.69
CA SER A 402 -6.33 15.54 -0.46
C SER A 402 -5.65 15.16 -1.77
N ASN A 403 -6.36 15.39 -2.88
CA ASN A 403 -5.86 15.05 -4.21
C ASN A 403 -4.82 16.06 -4.73
N LYS A 404 -4.71 17.25 -4.12
CA LYS A 404 -3.91 18.40 -4.59
C LYS A 404 -2.47 18.04 -4.93
N LYS A 405 -1.83 17.19 -4.11
CA LYS A 405 -0.44 16.76 -4.30
C LYS A 405 -0.30 15.31 -4.74
N ARG A 406 -1.41 14.59 -4.87
CA ARG A 406 -1.41 13.16 -5.18
C ARG A 406 -0.75 12.85 -6.52
N LEU A 407 -0.90 13.76 -7.50
CA LEU A 407 -0.37 13.60 -8.86
C LEU A 407 0.82 14.54 -9.16
N SER A 408 1.37 15.21 -8.14
CA SER A 408 2.46 16.17 -8.33
C SER A 408 3.70 15.52 -8.94
N GLY A 409 4.30 16.20 -9.93
CA GLY A 409 5.53 15.76 -10.60
C GLY A 409 5.35 14.70 -11.69
N LEU A 410 4.12 14.23 -11.93
CA LEU A 410 3.77 13.34 -13.04
C LEU A 410 3.32 14.14 -14.25
N THR A 411 3.82 13.78 -15.42
CA THR A 411 3.36 14.29 -16.73
C THR A 411 2.07 13.59 -17.16
N ASN A 412 1.42 14.08 -18.23
CA ASN A 412 0.24 13.41 -18.78
C ASN A 412 0.60 12.02 -19.33
N GLU A 413 1.78 11.90 -19.91
CA GLU A 413 2.36 10.64 -20.38
C GLU A 413 2.59 9.68 -19.23
N ASP A 414 3.13 10.14 -18.09
CA ASP A 414 3.26 9.30 -16.90
C ASP A 414 1.91 8.83 -16.36
N LEU A 415 0.91 9.72 -16.33
CA LEU A 415 -0.42 9.39 -15.81
C LEU A 415 -1.10 8.34 -16.69
N SER A 416 -1.04 8.50 -18.01
CA SER A 416 -1.53 7.51 -18.97
C SER A 416 -0.80 6.18 -18.82
N TYR A 417 0.54 6.21 -18.73
CA TYR A 417 1.35 5.02 -18.53
C TYR A 417 1.04 4.33 -17.20
N ALA A 418 0.87 5.09 -16.12
CA ALA A 418 0.49 4.55 -14.82
C ALA A 418 -0.90 3.90 -14.86
N GLN A 419 -1.88 4.50 -15.52
CA GLN A 419 -3.22 3.92 -15.67
C GLN A 419 -3.18 2.56 -16.40
N GLU A 420 -2.33 2.43 -17.42
CA GLU A 420 -2.17 1.20 -18.20
C GLU A 420 -1.43 0.10 -17.41
N HIS A 421 -0.40 0.46 -16.65
CA HIS A 421 0.52 -0.50 -16.04
C HIS A 421 0.35 -0.73 -14.53
N LEU A 422 -0.42 0.10 -13.83
CA LEU A 422 -0.86 -0.23 -12.47
C LEU A 422 -1.91 -1.34 -12.53
N SER A 423 -1.80 -2.32 -11.66
CA SER A 423 -2.77 -3.42 -11.58
C SER A 423 -4.17 -2.87 -11.26
N ALA A 424 -5.06 -2.88 -12.26
CA ALA A 424 -6.45 -2.46 -12.09
C ALA A 424 -7.16 -3.22 -10.96
N HIS A 425 -6.79 -4.50 -10.76
CA HIS A 425 -7.30 -5.30 -9.66
C HIS A 425 -6.87 -4.75 -8.30
N LEU A 426 -5.58 -4.44 -8.10
CA LEU A 426 -5.11 -3.85 -6.84
C LEU A 426 -5.69 -2.46 -6.60
N MET A 427 -5.76 -1.63 -7.64
CA MET A 427 -6.36 -0.29 -7.56
C MET A 427 -7.81 -0.36 -7.11
N THR A 428 -8.59 -1.29 -7.68
CA THR A 428 -10.00 -1.52 -7.29
C THR A 428 -10.10 -2.08 -5.88
N LEU A 429 -9.32 -3.12 -5.57
CA LEU A 429 -9.37 -3.81 -4.28
C LEU A 429 -9.08 -2.87 -3.10
N PHE A 430 -8.13 -1.96 -3.27
CA PHE A 430 -7.75 -0.98 -2.23
C PHE A 430 -8.40 0.40 -2.43
N GLN A 431 -9.37 0.50 -3.33
CA GLN A 431 -10.17 1.71 -3.59
C GLN A 431 -9.30 2.94 -3.92
N TYR A 432 -8.18 2.76 -4.61
CA TYR A 432 -7.36 3.88 -5.05
C TYR A 432 -7.95 4.47 -6.33
N ALA A 433 -8.36 5.74 -6.27
CA ALA A 433 -8.95 6.44 -7.40
C ALA A 433 -7.98 6.52 -8.59
N GLN A 434 -8.45 6.21 -9.80
CA GLN A 434 -7.67 6.53 -11.00
C GLN A 434 -7.71 8.04 -11.25
N PRO A 435 -6.63 8.65 -11.78
CA PRO A 435 -6.70 10.01 -12.27
C PRO A 435 -7.72 10.08 -13.43
N PRO A 436 -8.38 11.23 -13.65
CA PRO A 436 -9.28 11.38 -14.80
C PRO A 436 -8.51 11.24 -16.11
N GLU A 437 -9.19 10.71 -17.14
CA GLU A 437 -8.64 10.61 -18.49
C GLU A 437 -8.20 11.98 -19.01
N GLY A 438 -7.03 12.04 -19.64
CA GLY A 438 -6.45 13.28 -20.18
C GLY A 438 -5.72 14.16 -19.15
N GLY A 439 -5.50 13.67 -17.92
CA GLY A 439 -4.64 14.35 -16.94
C GLY A 439 -5.19 15.69 -16.44
N ALA A 440 -6.45 16.00 -16.71
CA ALA A 440 -7.09 17.20 -16.18
C ALA A 440 -7.08 17.11 -14.65
N ALA A 441 -6.29 17.95 -13.98
CA ALA A 441 -6.31 18.01 -12.53
C ALA A 441 -7.76 18.28 -12.08
N LEU A 442 -8.31 17.40 -11.24
CA LEU A 442 -9.58 17.65 -10.56
C LEU A 442 -9.38 18.93 -9.74
N SER A 443 -9.98 20.03 -10.21
CA SER A 443 -9.88 21.37 -9.61
C SER A 443 -10.60 21.44 -8.28
#